data_AF-A0A520EDP6-F1
#
_entry.id   AF-A0A520EDP6-F1
#
_cell.length_a   1.000
_cell.length_b   1.000
_cell.length_c   1.000
_cell.angle_alpha   90.00
_cell.angle_beta   90.00
_cell.angle_gamma   90.00
#
_symmetry.space_group_name_H-M   'P 1'
#
loop_
_entity.id
_entity.type
_entity.pdbx_description
1 polymer ?
#
loop_
_entity_poly.entity_id
_entity_poly.type
_entity_poly.pdbx_seq_one_letter_code
_entity_poly.pdbx_strand_id
1 'polypeptide(L)'
;MNAPTALTALLSQAAEPARLREIPYNYTSFSDREIVIRLLGERGWELLQVLRGERRTGRSARMLYEVLGDIWVVQRNPYLVDDLLDNPRRRGQLVDALNHRLAEVGKRRTPDVDAERDTLVGELAALVSRAIAAFDTMFRDVAALRRKATRVLGRLTAKDNIKFDGLSRVSHVTDATDWRVEYPFVVLCPDTEAEMAGLVKGCIELGLTIIPRGGGTGYTGGAIPLTWNSVVINTEKLEAMTEVELRELPGQAPGAAPVPTIWTEAGVVTQRVADAAERAGYVFAVDPTSAEASCVGGNVAMNAGGKKAVLWGTALDNLASWRMVTPEAEWLEVTRIGHNLGKIHDAERAVFELNYFAADGKTHLRTEQLDIAGKTFRKEGLGKDVTDKFLSGLPGIQKEGTDGLITSCRWVVHKMPAHTRTVCLEFFGNAKDAVPSIVEIKDFMFAEQKRSGVLLAGLEHLDDRYLKAVGYATKSKKHGGLPKMVLFGDIAGNDADDVARVTSEVVRIANSRSGEGFIAISPEARKKFWLDRKRTAAISRHTNAFKINEDVVIPLPRMAEYTDGIERINIELS
;
A
#
# COMPACT_ATOMS: atom_id res chain seq x y z
N MET A 1 -21.31 -10.69 -10.25
CA MET A 1 -22.54 -10.02 -9.79
C MET A 1 -22.52 -10.00 -8.28
N ASN A 2 -22.05 -8.91 -7.68
CA ASN A 2 -22.10 -8.72 -6.24
C ASN A 2 -23.39 -7.96 -5.95
N ALA A 3 -24.39 -8.64 -5.41
CA ALA A 3 -25.58 -7.98 -4.91
C ALA A 3 -25.17 -7.10 -3.72
N PRO A 4 -25.55 -5.82 -3.66
CA PRO A 4 -25.28 -4.99 -2.49
C PRO A 4 -26.09 -5.55 -1.33
N THR A 5 -25.41 -5.95 -0.25
CA THR A 5 -26.06 -6.24 1.02
C THR A 5 -26.79 -4.97 1.46
N ALA A 6 -28.11 -5.05 1.64
CA ALA A 6 -28.91 -3.89 2.02
C ALA A 6 -28.42 -3.33 3.37
N LEU A 7 -28.21 -2.01 3.44
CA LEU A 7 -27.74 -1.27 4.63
C LEU A 7 -28.52 -1.63 5.91
N THR A 8 -29.78 -2.02 5.76
CA THR A 8 -30.68 -2.46 6.84
C THR A 8 -30.17 -3.72 7.58
N ALA A 9 -29.35 -4.55 6.95
CA ALA A 9 -28.74 -5.72 7.58
C ALA A 9 -27.59 -5.37 8.53
N LEU A 10 -26.95 -4.20 8.37
CA LEU A 10 -25.94 -3.67 9.31
C LEU A 10 -26.59 -2.97 10.50
N LEU A 11 -27.77 -2.37 10.31
CA LEU A 11 -28.49 -1.58 11.33
C LEU A 11 -29.27 -2.43 12.35
N SER A 12 -29.45 -3.73 12.11
CA SER A 12 -30.22 -4.61 13.01
C SER A 12 -29.41 -5.24 14.14
N GLN A 13 -28.09 -4.98 14.22
CA GLN A 13 -27.33 -5.26 15.43
C GLN A 13 -27.69 -4.25 16.51
N ALA A 14 -28.61 -4.64 17.39
CA ALA A 14 -28.88 -3.93 18.63
C ALA A 14 -27.55 -3.63 19.35
N ALA A 15 -27.37 -2.41 19.84
CA ALA A 15 -26.23 -2.02 20.63
C ALA A 15 -26.13 -2.91 21.88
N GLU A 16 -25.27 -3.93 21.83
CA GLU A 16 -24.91 -4.71 23.01
C GLU A 16 -24.17 -3.79 23.99
N PRO A 17 -24.49 -3.85 25.30
CA PRO A 17 -23.74 -3.10 26.29
C PRO A 17 -22.28 -3.55 26.27
N ALA A 18 -21.35 -2.59 26.34
CA ALA A 18 -19.91 -2.79 26.27
C ALA A 18 -19.41 -3.84 27.28
N ARG A 19 -19.38 -5.11 26.88
CA ARG A 19 -18.63 -6.16 27.58
C ARG A 19 -17.21 -6.12 27.04
N LEU A 20 -16.30 -5.62 27.88
CA LEU A 20 -14.86 -5.83 27.78
C LEU A 20 -14.59 -7.30 27.46
N ARG A 21 -13.83 -7.55 26.40
CA ARG A 21 -13.41 -8.85 25.85
C ARG A 21 -13.29 -9.95 26.92
N GLU A 22 -13.88 -11.12 26.66
CA GLU A 22 -13.86 -12.29 27.55
C GLU A 22 -12.56 -13.09 27.43
N ILE A 23 -11.92 -13.07 26.25
CA ILE A 23 -10.59 -13.66 26.07
C ILE A 23 -9.55 -12.71 26.69
N PRO A 24 -8.81 -13.15 27.72
CA PRO A 24 -7.78 -12.32 28.33
C PRO A 24 -6.66 -12.03 27.34
N TYR A 25 -5.99 -10.89 27.53
CA TYR A 25 -4.86 -10.44 26.71
C TYR A 25 -5.16 -10.23 25.22
N ASN A 26 -6.44 -10.25 24.82
CA ASN A 26 -6.82 -9.84 23.49
C ASN A 26 -6.66 -8.32 23.38
N TYR A 27 -5.49 -7.87 22.90
CA TYR A 27 -5.18 -6.49 22.53
C TYR A 27 -5.12 -6.31 21.01
N THR A 28 -5.56 -7.32 20.25
CA THR A 28 -5.51 -7.32 18.77
C THR A 28 -6.75 -6.66 18.16
N SER A 29 -6.75 -6.43 16.85
CA SER A 29 -7.94 -5.98 16.11
C SER A 29 -9.04 -7.04 16.04
N PHE A 30 -8.74 -8.31 16.37
CA PHE A 30 -9.71 -9.40 16.35
C PHE A 30 -10.65 -9.36 17.56
N SER A 31 -11.94 -9.56 17.29
CA SER A 31 -12.97 -9.85 18.28
C SER A 31 -12.78 -11.26 18.87
N ASP A 32 -13.42 -11.52 20.02
CA ASP A 32 -13.39 -12.85 20.63
C ASP A 32 -13.98 -13.91 19.70
N ARG A 33 -15.01 -13.55 18.91
CA ARG A 33 -15.58 -14.42 17.86
C ARG A 33 -14.50 -14.87 16.88
N GLU A 34 -13.72 -13.93 16.33
CA GLU A 34 -12.72 -14.26 15.32
C GLU A 34 -11.58 -15.11 15.88
N ILE A 35 -11.17 -14.86 17.13
CA ILE A 35 -10.16 -15.67 17.82
C ILE A 35 -10.69 -17.10 18.03
N VAL A 36 -11.91 -17.25 18.53
CA VAL A 36 -12.54 -18.56 18.72
C VAL A 36 -12.63 -19.30 17.40
N ILE A 37 -13.08 -18.65 16.32
CA ILE A 37 -13.20 -19.31 15.01
C ILE A 37 -11.83 -19.73 14.48
N ARG A 38 -10.79 -18.92 14.68
CA ARG A 38 -9.42 -19.27 14.28
C ARG A 38 -8.87 -20.47 15.06
N LEU A 39 -9.17 -20.57 16.35
CA LEU A 39 -8.64 -21.63 17.21
C LEU A 39 -9.49 -22.92 17.19
N LEU A 40 -10.81 -22.79 17.12
CA LEU A 40 -11.78 -23.87 17.33
C LEU A 40 -12.74 -24.09 16.14
N GLY A 41 -12.72 -23.22 15.13
CA GLY A 41 -13.67 -23.24 14.00
C GLY A 41 -15.05 -22.65 14.33
N GLU A 42 -15.90 -22.49 13.31
CA GLU A 42 -17.28 -21.98 13.46
C GLU A 42 -18.09 -22.80 14.48
N ARG A 43 -17.93 -24.13 14.47
CA ARG A 43 -18.59 -25.01 15.44
C ARG A 43 -18.22 -24.70 16.90
N GLY A 44 -16.97 -24.33 17.15
CA GLY A 44 -16.53 -23.94 18.49
C GLY A 44 -17.22 -22.66 18.98
N TRP A 45 -17.44 -21.70 18.08
CA TRP A 45 -18.19 -20.47 18.38
C TRP A 45 -19.67 -20.73 18.63
N GLU A 46 -20.31 -21.56 17.81
CA GLU A 46 -21.70 -21.98 18.00
C GLU A 46 -21.92 -22.62 19.37
N LEU A 47 -21.05 -23.59 19.74
CA LEU A 47 -21.12 -24.27 21.04
C LEU A 47 -21.00 -23.30 22.21
N LEU A 48 -20.06 -22.34 22.14
CA LEU A 48 -19.91 -21.32 23.16
C LEU A 48 -21.15 -20.45 23.28
N GLN A 49 -21.76 -20.04 22.17
CA GLN A 49 -22.96 -19.21 22.18
C GLN A 49 -24.18 -19.94 22.75
N VAL A 50 -24.37 -21.22 22.43
CA VAL A 50 -25.44 -22.06 23.03
C VAL A 50 -25.25 -22.16 24.54
N LEU A 51 -24.05 -22.54 25.01
CA LEU A 51 -23.73 -22.69 26.44
C LEU A 51 -23.82 -21.36 27.21
N ARG A 52 -23.63 -20.22 26.55
CA ARG A 52 -23.74 -18.89 27.13
C ARG A 52 -25.18 -18.48 27.41
N GLY A 53 -26.12 -18.91 26.55
CA GLY A 53 -27.55 -18.66 26.70
C GLY A 53 -28.15 -19.24 27.99
N GLU A 54 -27.55 -20.30 28.52
CA GLU A 54 -28.05 -21.05 29.68
C GLU A 54 -27.75 -20.42 31.06
N ARG A 55 -27.03 -19.28 31.13
CA ARG A 55 -26.70 -18.49 32.36
C ARG A 55 -26.08 -19.27 33.55
N ARG A 56 -25.58 -20.50 33.35
CA ARG A 56 -24.98 -21.39 34.38
C ARG A 56 -23.44 -21.51 34.30
N THR A 57 -22.75 -20.74 33.46
CA THR A 57 -21.42 -21.12 32.92
C THR A 57 -20.19 -20.32 33.42
N GLY A 58 -20.33 -19.44 34.42
CA GLY A 58 -19.29 -18.44 34.73
C GLY A 58 -17.86 -18.96 34.94
N ARG A 59 -17.65 -19.99 35.77
CA ARG A 59 -16.28 -20.44 36.13
C ARG A 59 -15.62 -21.30 35.06
N SER A 60 -16.35 -22.26 34.48
CA SER A 60 -15.79 -23.13 33.42
C SER A 60 -15.58 -22.37 32.11
N ALA A 61 -16.48 -21.46 31.75
CA ALA A 61 -16.29 -20.61 30.57
C ALA A 61 -15.05 -19.72 30.72
N ARG A 62 -14.84 -19.10 31.90
CA ARG A 62 -13.63 -18.31 32.17
C ARG A 62 -12.35 -19.13 32.01
N MET A 63 -12.31 -20.36 32.51
CA MET A 63 -11.13 -21.23 32.37
C MET A 63 -10.86 -21.60 30.90
N LEU A 64 -11.91 -21.81 30.10
CA LEU A 64 -11.76 -22.04 28.65
C LEU A 64 -11.23 -20.79 27.94
N TYR A 65 -11.77 -19.60 28.24
CA TYR A 65 -11.26 -18.35 27.68
C TYR A 65 -9.82 -18.05 28.11
N GLU A 66 -9.42 -18.37 29.34
CA GLU A 66 -8.02 -18.29 29.78
C GLU A 66 -7.10 -19.20 28.94
N VAL A 67 -7.53 -20.44 28.64
CA VAL A 67 -6.78 -21.35 27.75
C VAL A 67 -6.65 -20.76 26.34
N LEU A 68 -7.74 -20.25 25.76
CA LEU A 68 -7.71 -19.64 24.43
C LEU A 68 -6.88 -18.36 24.40
N GLY A 69 -6.95 -17.54 25.46
CA GLY A 69 -6.17 -16.32 25.61
C GLY A 69 -4.67 -16.58 25.71
N ASP A 70 -4.26 -17.59 26.48
CA ASP A 70 -2.86 -18.01 26.59
C ASP A 70 -2.31 -18.52 25.25
N ILE A 71 -3.08 -19.34 24.51
CA ILE A 71 -2.70 -19.77 23.16
C ILE A 71 -2.56 -18.56 22.23
N TRP A 72 -3.56 -17.67 22.23
CA TRP A 72 -3.63 -16.52 21.34
C TRP A 72 -2.49 -15.53 21.59
N VAL A 73 -2.25 -15.14 22.84
CA VAL A 73 -1.21 -14.14 23.19
C VAL A 73 0.17 -14.63 22.80
N VAL A 74 0.46 -15.93 22.95
CA VAL A 74 1.73 -16.53 22.55
C VAL A 74 1.85 -16.56 21.03
N GLN A 75 0.84 -17.07 20.32
CA GLN A 75 0.86 -17.13 18.85
C GLN A 75 1.01 -15.74 18.20
N ARG A 76 0.50 -14.71 18.87
CA ARG A 76 0.56 -13.31 18.42
C ARG A 76 1.76 -12.53 18.92
N ASN A 77 2.72 -13.17 19.60
CA ASN A 77 3.90 -12.49 20.10
C ASN A 77 5.17 -13.28 19.71
N PRO A 78 5.91 -12.85 18.67
CA PRO A 78 7.09 -13.58 18.22
C PRO A 78 8.19 -13.69 19.29
N TYR A 79 8.27 -12.74 20.24
CA TYR A 79 9.22 -12.84 21.36
C TYR A 79 8.87 -13.98 22.33
N LEU A 80 7.57 -14.21 22.59
CA LEU A 80 7.13 -15.36 23.39
C LEU A 80 7.33 -16.67 22.63
N VAL A 81 7.07 -16.68 21.32
CA VAL A 81 7.36 -17.85 20.48
C VAL A 81 8.83 -18.21 20.52
N ASP A 82 9.72 -17.21 20.37
CA ASP A 82 11.17 -17.41 20.41
C ASP A 82 11.63 -17.92 21.79
N ASP A 83 11.18 -17.33 22.90
CA ASP A 83 11.53 -17.82 24.26
C ASP A 83 11.12 -19.28 24.47
N LEU A 84 9.93 -19.68 24.00
CA LEU A 84 9.42 -21.04 24.15
C LEU A 84 10.05 -22.04 23.19
N LEU A 85 10.56 -21.59 22.04
CA LEU A 85 11.40 -22.41 21.15
C LEU A 85 12.76 -22.70 21.80
N ASP A 86 13.36 -21.70 22.43
CA ASP A 86 14.67 -21.80 23.08
C ASP A 86 14.60 -22.52 24.44
N ASN A 87 13.43 -22.52 25.08
CA ASN A 87 13.21 -23.14 26.40
C ASN A 87 12.12 -24.23 26.38
N PRO A 88 12.40 -25.45 25.87
CA PRO A 88 11.42 -26.54 25.80
C PRO A 88 10.76 -26.91 27.13
N ARG A 89 11.47 -26.72 28.26
CA ARG A 89 10.93 -26.95 29.61
C ARG A 89 9.81 -25.96 29.96
N ARG A 90 9.98 -24.67 29.63
CA ARG A 90 8.95 -23.65 29.85
C ARG A 90 7.73 -23.91 28.98
N ARG A 91 7.96 -24.30 27.71
CA ARG A 91 6.89 -24.74 26.81
C ARG A 91 6.10 -25.91 27.40
N GLY A 92 6.79 -26.94 27.90
CA GLY A 92 6.15 -28.08 28.58
C GLY A 92 5.27 -27.63 29.75
N GLN A 93 5.80 -26.78 30.64
CA GLN A 93 5.05 -26.24 31.77
C GLN A 93 3.79 -25.46 31.35
N LEU A 94 3.87 -24.66 30.29
CA LEU A 94 2.72 -23.95 29.74
C LEU A 94 1.67 -24.93 29.21
N VAL A 95 2.07 -25.91 28.40
CA VAL A 95 1.18 -26.93 27.83
C VAL A 95 0.52 -27.75 28.93
N ASP A 96 1.26 -28.14 29.97
CA ASP A 96 0.74 -28.86 31.14
C ASP A 96 -0.30 -28.01 31.90
N ALA A 97 -0.05 -26.71 32.06
CA ALA A 97 -0.99 -25.79 32.69
C ALA A 97 -2.29 -25.64 31.88
N LEU A 98 -2.21 -25.55 30.55
CA LEU A 98 -3.38 -25.51 29.66
C LEU A 98 -4.21 -26.80 29.77
N ASN A 99 -3.55 -27.96 29.71
CA ASN A 99 -4.20 -29.26 29.87
C ASN A 99 -4.84 -29.41 31.26
N HIS A 100 -4.17 -28.94 32.31
CA HIS A 100 -4.71 -28.95 33.67
C HIS A 100 -6.00 -28.13 33.78
N ARG A 101 -6.04 -26.90 33.24
CA ARG A 101 -7.25 -26.07 33.22
C ARG A 101 -8.39 -26.75 32.46
N LEU A 102 -8.10 -27.37 31.32
CA LEU A 102 -9.10 -28.12 30.56
C LEU A 102 -9.63 -29.34 31.34
N ALA A 103 -8.75 -30.06 32.05
CA ALA A 103 -9.15 -31.18 32.91
C ALA A 103 -10.07 -30.74 34.06
N GLU A 104 -9.83 -29.57 34.67
CA GLU A 104 -10.71 -28.99 35.69
C GLU A 104 -12.10 -28.63 35.15
N VAL A 105 -12.21 -28.23 33.88
CA VAL A 105 -13.51 -28.07 33.20
C VAL A 105 -14.19 -29.43 33.06
N GLY A 106 -13.44 -30.46 32.68
CA GLY A 106 -13.91 -31.85 32.58
C GLY A 106 -14.47 -32.40 33.91
N LYS A 107 -13.83 -32.10 35.05
CA LYS A 107 -14.31 -32.55 36.39
C LYS A 107 -15.65 -31.94 36.81
N ARG A 108 -16.08 -30.85 36.17
CA ARG A 108 -17.34 -30.14 36.48
C ARG A 108 -18.49 -30.54 35.56
N ARG A 109 -18.26 -31.53 34.70
CA ARG A 109 -19.29 -32.17 33.88
C ARG A 109 -20.23 -32.98 34.78
N THR A 110 -21.52 -32.88 34.51
CA THR A 110 -22.59 -33.51 35.31
C THR A 110 -23.56 -34.25 34.39
N PRO A 111 -23.12 -35.37 33.78
CA PRO A 111 -23.92 -36.12 32.80
C PRO A 111 -25.26 -36.61 33.39
N ASP A 112 -25.28 -36.93 34.68
CA ASP A 112 -26.48 -37.42 35.38
C ASP A 112 -27.51 -36.30 35.67
N VAL A 113 -27.10 -35.03 35.55
CA VAL A 113 -27.95 -33.86 35.85
C VAL A 113 -28.47 -33.22 34.56
N ASP A 114 -27.64 -33.18 33.52
CA ASP A 114 -27.94 -32.48 32.26
C ASP A 114 -27.12 -33.09 31.11
N ALA A 115 -27.60 -34.21 30.58
CA ALA A 115 -26.90 -35.02 29.57
C ALA A 115 -26.71 -34.28 28.24
N GLU A 116 -27.67 -33.43 27.86
CA GLU A 116 -27.60 -32.63 26.63
C GLU A 116 -26.48 -31.60 26.73
N ARG A 117 -26.46 -30.81 27.81
CA ARG A 117 -25.38 -29.86 28.09
C ARG A 117 -24.03 -30.55 28.22
N ASP A 118 -23.98 -31.69 28.90
CA ASP A 118 -22.74 -32.46 29.07
C ASP A 118 -22.11 -32.85 27.73
N THR A 119 -22.96 -33.23 26.76
CA THR A 119 -22.54 -33.54 25.39
C THR A 119 -21.93 -32.32 24.71
N LEU A 120 -22.57 -31.14 24.80
CA LEU A 120 -22.06 -29.89 24.24
C LEU A 120 -20.72 -29.46 24.87
N VAL A 121 -20.60 -29.57 26.19
CA VAL A 121 -19.35 -29.26 26.91
C VAL A 121 -18.25 -30.26 26.54
N GLY A 122 -18.59 -31.54 26.37
CA GLY A 122 -17.66 -32.58 25.91
C GLY A 122 -17.12 -32.30 24.51
N GLU A 123 -17.98 -31.91 23.58
CA GLU A 123 -17.60 -31.53 22.21
C GLU A 123 -16.67 -30.30 22.21
N LEU A 124 -17.02 -29.25 22.97
CA LEU A 124 -16.20 -28.06 23.10
C LEU A 124 -14.84 -28.36 23.75
N ALA A 125 -14.80 -29.19 24.80
CA ALA A 125 -13.56 -29.59 25.44
C ALA A 125 -12.65 -30.38 24.48
N ALA A 126 -13.22 -31.21 23.61
CA ALA A 126 -12.47 -31.92 22.58
C ALA A 126 -11.88 -30.96 21.52
N LEU A 127 -12.62 -29.92 21.12
CA LEU A 127 -12.10 -28.86 20.24
C LEU A 127 -10.93 -28.12 20.89
N VAL A 128 -11.06 -27.73 22.16
CA VAL A 128 -9.99 -27.04 22.90
C VAL A 128 -8.77 -27.93 23.11
N SER A 129 -8.97 -29.23 23.39
CA SER A 129 -7.87 -30.21 23.47
C SER A 129 -7.08 -30.27 22.16
N ARG A 130 -7.78 -30.32 21.01
CA ARG A 130 -7.12 -30.25 19.69
C ARG A 130 -6.36 -28.94 19.49
N ALA A 131 -6.90 -27.81 19.92
CA ALA A 131 -6.21 -26.53 19.84
C ALA A 131 -4.92 -26.49 20.69
N ILE A 132 -4.93 -27.05 21.90
CA ILE A 132 -3.73 -27.18 22.74
C ILE A 132 -2.69 -28.09 22.06
N ALA A 133 -3.11 -29.23 21.50
CA ALA A 133 -2.21 -30.15 20.81
C ALA A 133 -1.59 -29.52 19.55
N ALA A 134 -2.38 -28.77 18.78
CA ALA A 134 -1.91 -28.01 17.61
C ALA A 134 -0.93 -26.91 18.03
N PHE A 135 -1.21 -26.21 19.13
CA PHE A 135 -0.32 -25.19 19.70
C PHE A 135 1.05 -25.77 20.10
N ASP A 136 1.11 -26.92 20.76
CA ASP A 136 2.40 -27.56 21.08
C ASP A 136 3.13 -28.05 19.81
N THR A 137 2.39 -28.62 18.85
CA THR A 137 2.96 -29.12 17.59
C THR A 137 3.57 -27.99 16.76
N MET A 138 2.94 -26.81 16.74
CA MET A 138 3.44 -25.61 16.05
C MET A 138 4.90 -25.31 16.37
N PHE A 139 5.33 -25.42 17.64
CA PHE A 139 6.72 -25.16 18.02
C PHE A 139 7.69 -26.16 17.39
N ARG A 140 7.30 -27.43 17.29
CA ARG A 140 8.11 -28.47 16.65
C ARG A 140 8.25 -28.21 15.15
N ASP A 141 7.15 -27.84 14.51
CA ASP A 141 7.11 -27.54 13.08
C ASP A 141 7.93 -26.29 12.74
N VAL A 142 7.77 -25.21 13.50
CA VAL A 142 8.55 -23.97 13.34
C VAL A 142 10.04 -24.24 13.56
N ALA A 143 10.42 -25.00 14.58
CA ALA A 143 11.83 -25.34 14.81
C ALA A 143 12.42 -26.19 13.66
N ALA A 144 11.65 -27.14 13.14
CA ALA A 144 12.07 -27.95 11.99
C ALA A 144 12.24 -27.10 10.73
N LEU A 145 11.28 -26.20 10.47
CA LEU A 145 11.32 -25.30 9.32
C LEU A 145 12.48 -24.31 9.45
N ARG A 146 12.76 -23.73 10.63
CA ARG A 146 13.93 -22.85 10.87
C ARG A 146 15.25 -23.55 10.54
N ARG A 147 15.42 -24.82 10.94
CA ARG A 147 16.60 -25.61 10.58
C ARG A 147 16.72 -25.83 9.07
N LYS A 148 15.62 -26.18 8.40
CA LYS A 148 15.59 -26.35 6.94
C LYS A 148 15.91 -25.03 6.22
N ALA A 149 15.25 -23.95 6.61
CA ALA A 149 15.43 -22.61 6.05
C ALA A 149 16.86 -22.09 6.23
N THR A 150 17.44 -22.21 7.43
CA THR A 150 18.84 -21.82 7.68
C THR A 150 19.81 -22.55 6.76
N ARG A 151 19.59 -23.85 6.51
CA ARG A 151 20.45 -24.65 5.61
C ARG A 151 20.30 -24.24 4.15
N VAL A 152 19.07 -24.00 3.68
CA VAL A 152 18.78 -23.65 2.29
C VAL A 152 19.21 -22.21 2.01
N LEU A 153 18.70 -21.26 2.78
CA LEU A 153 18.91 -19.82 2.57
C LEU A 153 20.31 -19.36 2.97
N GLY A 154 20.93 -20.00 3.97
CA GLY A 154 22.30 -19.66 4.42
C GLY A 154 23.40 -19.98 3.39
N ARG A 155 23.06 -20.66 2.28
CA ARG A 155 23.94 -20.85 1.12
C ARG A 155 23.78 -19.75 0.06
N LEU A 156 22.72 -18.96 0.18
CA LEU A 156 22.27 -18.00 -0.84
C LEU A 156 22.49 -16.55 -0.40
N THR A 157 22.51 -16.29 0.91
CA THR A 157 22.74 -14.97 1.49
C THR A 157 23.51 -15.08 2.81
N ALA A 158 24.01 -13.96 3.31
CA ALA A 158 24.65 -13.88 4.62
C ALA A 158 23.68 -14.26 5.75
N LYS A 159 24.21 -14.86 6.82
CA LYS A 159 23.40 -15.31 7.97
C LYS A 159 22.53 -14.19 8.56
N ASP A 160 23.08 -12.98 8.65
CA ASP A 160 22.39 -11.83 9.26
C ASP A 160 21.24 -11.28 8.40
N ASN A 161 21.15 -11.71 7.14
CA ASN A 161 20.05 -11.40 6.24
C ASN A 161 18.86 -12.34 6.42
N ILE A 162 18.99 -13.40 7.21
CA ILE A 162 17.92 -14.37 7.49
C ILE A 162 17.37 -14.09 8.90
N LYS A 163 16.32 -13.27 8.96
CA LYS A 163 15.84 -12.68 10.21
C LYS A 163 14.62 -13.41 10.74
N PHE A 164 14.86 -14.28 11.72
CA PHE A 164 13.82 -14.96 12.49
C PHE A 164 13.39 -14.20 13.74
N ASP A 165 14.11 -13.15 14.11
CA ASP A 165 13.93 -12.43 15.36
C ASP A 165 12.60 -11.65 15.42
N GLY A 166 12.11 -11.45 16.64
CA GLY A 166 10.87 -10.74 16.90
C GLY A 166 10.82 -9.32 16.34
N LEU A 167 11.91 -8.55 16.41
CA LEU A 167 11.91 -7.15 15.97
C LEU A 167 11.66 -7.05 14.45
N SER A 168 12.41 -7.84 13.68
CA SER A 168 12.27 -7.88 12.22
C SER A 168 10.89 -8.35 11.80
N ARG A 169 10.36 -9.41 12.44
CA ARG A 169 9.02 -9.93 12.11
C ARG A 169 7.91 -8.94 12.49
N VAL A 170 8.05 -8.22 13.60
CA VAL A 170 7.08 -7.22 14.05
C VAL A 170 7.07 -6.00 13.13
N SER A 171 8.23 -5.51 12.67
CA SER A 171 8.29 -4.35 11.76
C SER A 171 7.77 -4.65 10.35
N HIS A 172 7.63 -5.92 9.99
CA HIS A 172 7.18 -6.38 8.66
C HIS A 172 5.78 -6.99 8.65
N VAL A 173 5.03 -6.86 9.75
CA VAL A 173 3.65 -7.38 9.90
C VAL A 173 2.59 -6.50 9.22
N THR A 174 2.94 -5.26 8.85
CA THR A 174 1.98 -4.23 8.43
C THR A 174 2.56 -3.27 7.38
N ASP A 175 1.69 -2.62 6.62
CA ASP A 175 1.99 -1.48 5.75
C ASP A 175 1.20 -0.23 6.21
N ALA A 176 1.03 0.79 5.35
CA ALA A 176 0.32 2.01 5.72
C ALA A 176 -1.21 1.82 5.91
N THR A 177 -1.77 0.65 5.61
CA THR A 177 -3.13 0.28 6.03
C THR A 177 -3.26 0.07 7.54
N ASP A 178 -2.14 -0.11 8.24
CA ASP A 178 -2.05 -0.42 9.68
C ASP A 178 -2.67 -1.78 10.06
N TRP A 179 -3.00 -2.62 9.08
CA TRP A 179 -3.51 -3.98 9.32
C TRP A 179 -2.38 -4.89 9.79
N ARG A 180 -2.64 -5.70 10.83
CA ARG A 180 -1.65 -6.62 11.43
C ARG A 180 -2.21 -8.04 11.41
N VAL A 181 -2.34 -8.62 10.22
CA VAL A 181 -3.06 -9.88 10.02
C VAL A 181 -2.24 -11.07 10.52
N GLU A 182 -1.05 -11.32 9.97
CA GLU A 182 -0.12 -12.36 10.44
C GLU A 182 1.33 -11.89 10.50
N TYR A 183 2.12 -12.54 11.35
CA TYR A 183 3.58 -12.37 11.36
C TYR A 183 4.21 -13.28 10.30
N PRO A 184 5.20 -12.79 9.54
CA PRO A 184 5.91 -13.67 8.61
C PRO A 184 6.71 -14.71 9.38
N PHE A 185 7.00 -15.85 8.77
CA PHE A 185 7.88 -16.87 9.33
C PHE A 185 9.33 -16.36 9.42
N VAL A 186 9.78 -15.66 8.37
CA VAL A 186 11.12 -15.08 8.27
C VAL A 186 11.10 -13.81 7.43
N VAL A 187 11.99 -12.88 7.74
CA VAL A 187 12.28 -11.72 6.89
C VAL A 187 13.65 -11.91 6.24
N LEU A 188 13.74 -11.66 4.95
CA LEU A 188 14.99 -11.69 4.18
C LEU A 188 15.38 -10.29 3.76
N CYS A 189 16.66 -9.94 3.96
CA CYS A 189 17.20 -8.61 3.62
C CYS A 189 18.47 -8.76 2.76
N PRO A 190 18.35 -9.14 1.47
CA PRO A 190 19.51 -9.35 0.58
C PRO A 190 20.43 -8.13 0.55
N ASP A 191 21.75 -8.35 0.36
CA ASP A 191 22.73 -7.27 0.19
C ASP A 191 22.83 -6.81 -1.26
N THR A 192 22.54 -7.71 -2.21
CA THR A 192 22.73 -7.48 -3.64
C THR A 192 21.57 -8.07 -4.45
N GLU A 193 21.27 -7.48 -5.62
CA GLU A 193 20.26 -8.06 -6.50
C GLU A 193 20.62 -9.49 -6.92
N ALA A 194 21.90 -9.84 -7.06
CA ALA A 194 22.35 -11.17 -7.50
C ALA A 194 21.84 -12.34 -6.62
N GLU A 195 21.49 -12.07 -5.35
CA GLU A 195 20.94 -13.08 -4.44
C GLU A 195 19.47 -13.42 -4.74
N MET A 196 18.74 -12.54 -5.42
CA MET A 196 17.28 -12.56 -5.51
C MET A 196 16.72 -13.85 -6.13
N ALA A 197 17.25 -14.30 -7.27
CA ALA A 197 16.79 -15.53 -7.91
C ALA A 197 17.02 -16.77 -7.05
N GLY A 198 18.18 -16.84 -6.39
CA GLY A 198 18.49 -17.89 -5.43
C GLY A 198 17.51 -17.89 -4.26
N LEU A 199 17.26 -16.72 -3.65
CA LEU A 199 16.34 -16.58 -2.52
C LEU A 199 14.91 -16.95 -2.90
N VAL A 200 14.40 -16.50 -4.05
CA VAL A 200 13.06 -16.87 -4.54
C VAL A 200 12.96 -18.39 -4.68
N LYS A 201 13.92 -19.03 -5.36
CA LYS A 201 13.97 -20.48 -5.51
C LYS A 201 13.96 -21.19 -4.15
N GLY A 202 14.84 -20.78 -3.23
CA GLY A 202 14.94 -21.37 -1.91
C GLY A 202 13.64 -21.23 -1.10
N CYS A 203 12.95 -20.10 -1.20
CA CYS A 203 11.67 -19.87 -0.54
C CYS A 203 10.57 -20.78 -1.10
N ILE A 204 10.49 -20.95 -2.43
CA ILE A 204 9.56 -21.89 -3.08
C ILE A 204 9.84 -23.34 -2.67
N GLU A 205 11.12 -23.76 -2.61
CA GLU A 205 11.53 -25.10 -2.13
C GLU A 205 11.18 -25.36 -0.64
N LEU A 206 11.05 -24.29 0.14
CA LEU A 206 10.60 -24.34 1.53
C LEU A 206 9.07 -24.31 1.67
N GLY A 207 8.33 -24.07 0.58
CA GLY A 207 6.88 -23.92 0.57
C GLY A 207 6.40 -22.63 1.22
N LEU A 208 7.22 -21.56 1.19
CA LEU A 208 6.89 -20.26 1.77
C LEU A 208 6.18 -19.37 0.75
N THR A 209 5.09 -18.71 1.17
CA THR A 209 4.49 -17.61 0.39
C THR A 209 5.42 -16.40 0.42
N ILE A 210 5.87 -15.93 -0.75
CA ILE A 210 6.79 -14.79 -0.86
C ILE A 210 5.99 -13.48 -0.93
N ILE A 211 6.40 -12.50 -0.13
CA ILE A 211 5.83 -11.16 -0.10
C ILE A 211 6.97 -10.15 -0.33
N PRO A 212 7.05 -9.49 -1.50
CA PRO A 212 8.02 -8.43 -1.71
C PRO A 212 7.67 -7.20 -0.90
N ARG A 213 8.69 -6.51 -0.40
CA ARG A 213 8.52 -5.29 0.38
C ARG A 213 9.67 -4.32 0.12
N GLY A 214 9.34 -3.07 -0.18
CA GLY A 214 10.25 -1.91 -0.03
C GLY A 214 9.93 -1.20 1.28
N GLY A 215 9.83 0.14 1.29
CA GLY A 215 9.51 0.92 2.51
C GLY A 215 8.14 0.70 3.17
N GLY A 216 7.32 -0.27 2.73
CA GLY A 216 6.05 -0.62 3.41
C GLY A 216 4.99 0.48 3.43
N THR A 217 5.02 1.43 2.49
CA THR A 217 4.13 2.60 2.47
C THR A 217 2.81 2.40 1.69
N GLY A 218 2.49 1.17 1.31
CA GLY A 218 1.29 0.85 0.52
C GLY A 218 0.00 0.97 1.35
N TYR A 219 -1.11 1.30 0.68
CA TYR A 219 -2.44 1.42 1.30
C TYR A 219 -3.42 0.30 0.83
N THR A 220 -2.91 -0.76 0.21
CA THR A 220 -3.71 -1.87 -0.34
C THR A 220 -3.52 -3.19 0.42
N GLY A 221 -2.64 -3.24 1.42
CA GLY A 221 -2.31 -4.48 2.14
C GLY A 221 -1.38 -5.42 1.37
N GLY A 222 -0.86 -5.01 0.21
CA GLY A 222 -0.02 -5.86 -0.66
C GLY A 222 1.29 -6.31 -0.03
N ALA A 223 1.77 -5.64 1.02
CA ALA A 223 2.98 -6.01 1.75
C ALA A 223 2.70 -6.69 3.12
N ILE A 224 1.45 -7.12 3.37
CA ILE A 224 1.02 -7.70 4.64
C ILE A 224 0.95 -9.23 4.54
N PRO A 225 1.58 -9.96 5.47
CA PRO A 225 1.40 -11.40 5.56
C PRO A 225 -0.01 -11.78 5.99
N LEU A 226 -0.65 -12.63 5.20
CA LEU A 226 -1.96 -13.21 5.51
C LEU A 226 -1.87 -14.61 6.13
N THR A 227 -0.71 -15.26 6.05
CA THR A 227 -0.45 -16.57 6.64
C THR A 227 0.90 -16.57 7.35
N TRP A 228 1.03 -17.38 8.39
CA TRP A 228 2.29 -17.50 9.14
C TRP A 228 3.42 -18.11 8.30
N ASN A 229 3.08 -19.01 7.35
CA ASN A 229 4.03 -19.73 6.51
C ASN A 229 4.46 -18.89 5.30
N SER A 230 4.91 -17.68 5.57
CA SER A 230 5.27 -16.66 4.58
C SER A 230 6.65 -16.07 4.86
N VAL A 231 7.27 -15.55 3.81
CA VAL A 231 8.53 -14.83 3.87
C VAL A 231 8.34 -13.43 3.31
N VAL A 232 8.82 -12.44 4.03
CA VAL A 232 8.91 -11.07 3.50
C VAL A 232 10.33 -10.85 2.99
N ILE A 233 10.48 -10.56 1.70
CA ILE A 233 11.77 -10.17 1.12
C ILE A 233 11.80 -8.64 1.07
N ASN A 234 12.57 -8.05 1.98
CA ASN A 234 12.75 -6.60 2.06
C ASN A 234 13.93 -6.16 1.18
N THR A 235 13.63 -5.36 0.15
CA THR A 235 14.60 -4.87 -0.82
C THR A 235 15.25 -3.54 -0.46
N GLU A 236 14.97 -2.93 0.70
CA GLU A 236 15.48 -1.61 1.11
C GLU A 236 17.02 -1.51 1.13
N LYS A 237 17.74 -2.63 1.28
CA LYS A 237 19.21 -2.68 1.18
C LYS A 237 19.75 -2.58 -0.25
N LEU A 238 18.91 -2.83 -1.26
CA LEU A 238 19.26 -2.68 -2.67
C LEU A 238 19.14 -1.20 -3.04
N GLU A 239 20.10 -0.40 -2.62
CA GLU A 239 20.04 1.07 -2.68
C GLU A 239 21.07 1.73 -3.61
N ALA A 240 21.73 0.95 -4.47
CA ALA A 240 22.65 1.49 -5.45
C ALA A 240 21.88 2.32 -6.52
N MET A 241 22.45 3.44 -6.92
CA MET A 241 21.89 4.31 -7.97
C MET A 241 22.99 5.11 -8.66
N THR A 242 22.72 5.56 -9.88
CA THR A 242 23.57 6.52 -10.59
C THR A 242 23.09 7.95 -10.35
N GLU A 243 23.91 8.93 -10.74
CA GLU A 243 23.41 10.27 -11.07
C GLU A 243 22.72 10.24 -12.46
N VAL A 244 22.29 11.41 -12.95
CA VAL A 244 21.71 11.51 -14.30
C VAL A 244 22.76 11.20 -15.37
N GLU A 245 22.43 10.25 -16.25
CA GLU A 245 23.22 9.85 -17.41
C GLU A 245 22.44 10.13 -18.70
N LEU A 246 23.11 10.70 -19.70
CA LEU A 246 22.57 10.79 -21.06
C LEU A 246 22.78 9.46 -21.78
N ARG A 247 21.70 8.82 -22.21
CA ARG A 247 21.73 7.50 -22.87
C ARG A 247 20.91 7.49 -24.15
N GLU A 248 21.40 6.77 -25.14
CA GLU A 248 20.58 6.36 -26.27
C GLU A 248 19.62 5.25 -25.82
N LEU A 249 18.34 5.43 -26.10
CA LEU A 249 17.32 4.41 -25.84
C LEU A 249 17.09 3.58 -27.11
N PRO A 250 16.80 2.28 -26.98
CA PRO A 250 16.59 1.42 -28.14
C PRO A 250 15.33 1.81 -28.92
N GLY A 251 15.39 1.64 -30.25
CA GLY A 251 14.26 1.93 -31.15
C GLY A 251 14.00 3.42 -31.39
N GLN A 252 14.90 4.32 -30.97
CA GLN A 252 14.82 5.73 -31.32
C GLN A 252 15.22 5.97 -32.78
N ALA A 253 14.73 7.06 -33.36
CA ALA A 253 15.09 7.45 -34.72
C ALA A 253 16.62 7.71 -34.84
N PRO A 254 17.25 7.37 -35.97
CA PRO A 254 18.67 7.69 -36.19
C PRO A 254 18.96 9.17 -35.97
N GLY A 255 19.97 9.47 -35.13
CA GLY A 255 20.35 10.84 -34.77
C GLY A 255 19.48 11.50 -33.70
N ALA A 256 18.57 10.77 -33.05
CA ALA A 256 17.84 11.27 -31.89
C ALA A 256 18.80 11.68 -30.75
N ALA A 257 18.45 12.76 -30.04
CA ALA A 257 19.24 13.23 -28.91
C ALA A 257 19.25 12.18 -27.77
N PRO A 258 20.39 12.03 -27.06
CA PRO A 258 20.43 11.21 -25.86
C PRO A 258 19.40 11.64 -24.82
N VAL A 259 18.79 10.66 -24.15
CA VAL A 259 17.76 10.85 -23.14
C VAL A 259 18.40 10.87 -21.75
N PRO A 260 18.10 11.84 -20.89
CA PRO A 260 18.56 11.84 -19.51
C PRO A 260 17.84 10.76 -18.71
N THR A 261 18.61 9.90 -18.04
CA THR A 261 18.10 8.76 -17.29
C THR A 261 18.82 8.56 -15.95
N ILE A 262 18.18 7.87 -15.01
CA ILE A 262 18.80 7.44 -13.75
C ILE A 262 18.62 5.93 -13.59
N TRP A 263 19.67 5.21 -13.23
CA TRP A 263 19.57 3.82 -12.79
C TRP A 263 19.36 3.74 -11.29
N THR A 264 18.57 2.78 -10.83
CA THR A 264 18.32 2.53 -9.43
C THR A 264 18.12 1.04 -9.16
N GLU A 265 18.63 0.53 -8.06
CA GLU A 265 18.12 -0.68 -7.43
C GLU A 265 16.76 -0.43 -6.74
N ALA A 266 16.01 -1.50 -6.49
CA ALA A 266 14.62 -1.47 -6.06
C ALA A 266 14.38 -0.81 -4.69
N GLY A 267 15.38 -0.84 -3.80
CA GLY A 267 15.35 -0.28 -2.45
C GLY A 267 15.60 1.22 -2.37
N VAL A 268 16.04 1.85 -3.47
CA VAL A 268 16.30 3.30 -3.48
C VAL A 268 15.04 4.08 -3.10
N VAL A 269 15.15 4.90 -2.06
CA VAL A 269 14.07 5.81 -1.65
C VAL A 269 13.78 6.81 -2.78
N THR A 270 12.50 6.95 -3.11
CA THR A 270 12.02 7.74 -4.26
C THR A 270 12.54 9.19 -4.23
N GLN A 271 12.57 9.81 -3.05
CA GLN A 271 13.09 11.17 -2.88
C GLN A 271 14.56 11.30 -3.31
N ARG A 272 15.40 10.28 -3.09
CA ARG A 272 16.82 10.31 -3.51
C ARG A 272 16.95 10.40 -5.03
N VAL A 273 16.06 9.72 -5.77
CA VAL A 273 16.00 9.80 -7.24
C VAL A 273 15.57 11.19 -7.69
N ALA A 274 14.56 11.77 -7.02
CA ALA A 274 14.12 13.12 -7.29
C ALA A 274 15.22 14.16 -7.03
N ASP A 275 15.95 14.03 -5.92
CA ASP A 275 17.06 14.93 -5.57
C ASP A 275 18.21 14.83 -6.58
N ALA A 276 18.53 13.63 -7.05
CA ALA A 276 19.54 13.41 -8.10
C ALA A 276 19.14 14.06 -9.43
N ALA A 277 17.87 13.91 -9.83
CA ALA A 277 17.35 14.60 -11.00
C ALA A 277 17.43 16.13 -10.85
N GLU A 278 16.99 16.66 -9.69
CA GLU A 278 16.97 18.11 -9.42
C GLU A 278 18.37 18.72 -9.43
N ARG A 279 19.37 18.05 -8.83
CA ARG A 279 20.78 18.49 -8.88
C ARG A 279 21.31 18.64 -10.30
N ALA A 280 20.85 17.81 -11.23
CA ALA A 280 21.23 17.84 -12.64
C ALA A 280 20.32 18.75 -13.49
N GLY A 281 19.37 19.49 -12.90
CA GLY A 281 18.45 20.37 -13.62
C GLY A 281 17.28 19.65 -14.30
N TYR A 282 17.00 18.42 -13.88
CA TYR A 282 15.90 17.59 -14.35
C TYR A 282 14.86 17.35 -13.25
N VAL A 283 13.77 16.67 -13.62
CA VAL A 283 12.65 16.34 -12.76
C VAL A 283 12.33 14.87 -12.90
N PHE A 284 12.35 14.17 -11.78
CA PHE A 284 11.77 12.84 -11.69
C PHE A 284 10.24 12.98 -11.58
N ALA A 285 9.52 12.30 -12.48
CA ALA A 285 8.08 12.42 -12.62
C ALA A 285 7.30 11.56 -11.62
N VAL A 286 7.87 10.47 -11.13
CA VAL A 286 7.23 9.57 -10.17
C VAL A 286 7.34 10.19 -8.78
N ASP A 287 6.29 10.91 -8.36
CA ASP A 287 6.28 11.69 -7.12
C ASP A 287 5.08 11.39 -6.21
N PRO A 288 4.96 10.15 -5.69
CA PRO A 288 3.91 9.79 -4.75
C PRO A 288 4.01 10.64 -3.47
N THR A 289 2.89 10.80 -2.76
CA THR A 289 2.87 11.53 -1.47
C THR A 289 3.86 10.93 -0.44
N SER A 290 4.15 9.63 -0.55
CA SER A 290 5.11 8.91 0.28
C SER A 290 6.55 8.92 -0.26
N ALA A 291 6.94 9.83 -1.16
CA ALA A 291 8.27 9.82 -1.80
C ALA A 291 9.46 9.78 -0.81
N GLU A 292 9.31 10.34 0.39
CA GLU A 292 10.34 10.36 1.44
C GLU A 292 10.57 8.99 2.10
N ALA A 293 9.68 8.01 1.90
CA ALA A 293 9.77 6.68 2.52
C ALA A 293 9.53 5.51 1.54
N SER A 294 8.82 5.73 0.44
CA SER A 294 8.58 4.72 -0.60
C SER A 294 9.85 4.44 -1.39
N CYS A 295 10.06 3.17 -1.76
CA CYS A 295 11.17 2.75 -2.62
C CYS A 295 10.71 2.54 -4.06
N VAL A 296 11.63 2.72 -5.01
CA VAL A 296 11.33 2.65 -6.45
C VAL A 296 10.76 1.31 -6.89
N GLY A 297 11.18 0.17 -6.32
CA GLY A 297 10.60 -1.14 -6.63
C GLY A 297 9.11 -1.22 -6.29
N GLY A 298 8.70 -0.59 -5.18
CA GLY A 298 7.29 -0.44 -4.83
C GLY A 298 6.53 0.47 -5.80
N ASN A 299 7.17 1.54 -6.27
CA ASN A 299 6.56 2.43 -7.28
C ASN A 299 6.27 1.70 -8.59
N VAL A 300 7.15 0.81 -9.00
CA VAL A 300 6.97 -0.05 -10.19
C VAL A 300 5.82 -1.03 -9.96
N ALA A 301 5.87 -1.78 -8.86
CA ALA A 301 4.85 -2.78 -8.51
C ALA A 301 3.44 -2.19 -8.35
N MET A 302 3.33 -0.93 -7.93
CA MET A 302 2.07 -0.20 -7.72
C MET A 302 1.70 0.74 -8.88
N ASN A 303 2.56 0.83 -9.90
CA ASN A 303 2.48 1.83 -10.97
C ASN A 303 2.21 3.24 -10.42
N ALA A 304 3.06 3.68 -9.49
CA ALA A 304 2.87 4.90 -8.72
C ALA A 304 2.78 6.13 -9.63
N GLY A 305 1.84 7.02 -9.30
CA GLY A 305 1.73 8.34 -9.92
C GLY A 305 2.18 9.42 -8.94
N GLY A 306 1.52 10.55 -9.03
CA GLY A 306 1.78 11.72 -8.20
C GLY A 306 1.28 12.98 -8.93
N LYS A 307 1.54 14.15 -8.38
CA LYS A 307 1.02 15.40 -8.95
C LYS A 307 1.55 15.67 -10.36
N LYS A 308 2.76 15.17 -10.69
CA LYS A 308 3.37 15.34 -12.02
C LYS A 308 2.84 14.35 -13.06
N ALA A 309 1.99 13.39 -12.67
CA ALA A 309 1.43 12.43 -13.61
C ALA A 309 0.56 13.09 -14.69
N VAL A 310 0.03 14.30 -14.43
CA VAL A 310 -0.65 15.11 -15.45
C VAL A 310 0.26 15.46 -16.63
N LEU A 311 1.58 15.55 -16.42
CA LEU A 311 2.57 15.84 -17.45
C LEU A 311 3.10 14.58 -18.11
N TRP A 312 3.66 13.68 -17.30
CA TRP A 312 4.46 12.56 -17.80
C TRP A 312 3.93 11.19 -17.39
N GLY A 313 2.70 11.10 -16.87
CA GLY A 313 2.10 9.84 -16.48
C GLY A 313 2.66 9.23 -15.19
N THR A 314 2.39 7.94 -15.00
CA THR A 314 2.79 7.14 -13.84
C THR A 314 4.16 6.48 -14.05
N ALA A 315 4.58 5.61 -13.13
CA ALA A 315 5.85 4.90 -13.21
C ALA A 315 6.08 4.22 -14.56
N LEU A 316 5.08 3.53 -15.10
CA LEU A 316 5.14 2.87 -16.42
C LEU A 316 5.58 3.80 -17.55
N ASP A 317 5.05 5.02 -17.59
CA ASP A 317 5.33 5.98 -18.66
C ASP A 317 6.78 6.48 -18.62
N ASN A 318 7.43 6.35 -17.45
CA ASN A 318 8.76 6.89 -17.17
C ASN A 318 9.86 5.81 -17.11
N LEU A 319 9.51 4.53 -17.26
CA LEU A 319 10.47 3.44 -17.28
C LEU A 319 11.04 3.24 -18.68
N ALA A 320 12.37 3.33 -18.80
CA ALA A 320 13.10 2.88 -19.98
C ALA A 320 13.33 1.37 -19.93
N SER A 321 13.64 0.83 -18.75
CA SER A 321 13.75 -0.60 -18.50
C SER A 321 13.60 -0.95 -17.02
N TRP A 322 13.32 -2.21 -16.71
CA TRP A 322 13.39 -2.77 -15.36
C TRP A 322 13.82 -4.23 -15.38
N ARG A 323 14.36 -4.68 -14.26
CA ARG A 323 14.79 -6.05 -14.02
C ARG A 323 14.05 -6.63 -12.84
N MET A 324 13.64 -7.89 -12.94
CA MET A 324 12.91 -8.61 -11.90
C MET A 324 13.26 -10.09 -11.86
N VAL A 325 12.80 -10.76 -10.80
CA VAL A 325 12.86 -12.22 -10.65
C VAL A 325 11.44 -12.77 -10.63
N THR A 326 11.16 -13.76 -11.47
CA THR A 326 9.84 -14.42 -11.56
C THR A 326 9.68 -15.52 -10.50
N PRO A 327 8.46 -16.05 -10.26
CA PRO A 327 8.24 -17.17 -9.34
C PRO A 327 9.02 -18.44 -9.70
N GLU A 328 9.36 -18.63 -10.98
CA GLU A 328 10.19 -19.74 -11.48
C GLU A 328 11.69 -19.55 -11.18
N ALA A 329 12.05 -18.47 -10.49
CA ALA A 329 13.42 -18.03 -10.24
C ALA A 329 14.21 -17.73 -11.53
N GLU A 330 13.51 -17.30 -12.57
CA GLU A 330 14.12 -16.73 -13.77
C GLU A 330 14.36 -15.24 -13.56
N TRP A 331 15.48 -14.75 -14.06
CA TRP A 331 15.71 -13.32 -14.22
C TRP A 331 14.98 -12.84 -15.46
N LEU A 332 14.30 -11.70 -15.36
CA LEU A 332 13.62 -11.05 -16.46
C LEU A 332 14.08 -9.59 -16.56
N GLU A 333 14.61 -9.22 -17.72
CA GLU A 333 14.88 -7.84 -18.11
C GLU A 333 13.84 -7.38 -19.12
N VAL A 334 13.12 -6.31 -18.80
CA VAL A 334 12.11 -5.71 -19.66
C VAL A 334 12.62 -4.35 -20.14
N THR A 335 12.68 -4.15 -21.45
CA THR A 335 13.16 -2.92 -22.07
C THR A 335 12.10 -2.33 -22.99
N ARG A 336 11.80 -1.04 -22.82
CA ARG A 336 10.86 -0.32 -23.66
C ARG A 336 11.55 0.16 -24.94
N ILE A 337 11.05 -0.30 -26.08
CA ILE A 337 11.57 0.04 -27.41
C ILE A 337 10.80 1.23 -27.97
N GLY A 338 11.51 2.22 -28.52
CA GLY A 338 10.89 3.42 -29.10
C GLY A 338 10.14 4.28 -28.07
N HIS A 339 10.73 4.44 -26.88
CA HIS A 339 10.11 5.19 -25.78
C HIS A 339 9.65 6.60 -26.23
N ASN A 340 8.36 6.93 -26.09
CA ASN A 340 7.79 8.19 -26.60
C ASN A 340 8.04 9.43 -25.72
N LEU A 341 8.67 9.26 -24.55
CA LEU A 341 9.04 10.32 -23.58
C LEU A 341 7.83 11.11 -23.04
N GLY A 342 6.64 10.53 -23.13
CA GLY A 342 5.40 11.07 -22.64
C GLY A 342 4.51 9.95 -22.13
N LYS A 343 3.20 10.21 -22.07
CA LYS A 343 2.25 9.22 -21.56
C LYS A 343 2.16 8.06 -22.54
N ILE A 344 2.19 6.83 -22.01
CA ILE A 344 2.23 5.61 -22.82
C ILE A 344 0.98 5.44 -23.69
N HIS A 345 -0.17 5.97 -23.23
CA HIS A 345 -1.43 5.88 -23.97
C HIS A 345 -1.55 6.84 -25.15
N ASP A 346 -0.66 7.84 -25.24
CA ASP A 346 -0.59 8.75 -26.39
C ASP A 346 0.15 8.10 -27.57
N ALA A 347 0.92 7.03 -27.32
CA ALA A 347 1.57 6.27 -28.38
C ALA A 347 0.56 5.34 -29.07
N GLU A 348 0.68 5.20 -30.40
CA GLU A 348 -0.13 4.23 -31.15
C GLU A 348 0.14 2.79 -30.66
N ARG A 349 1.43 2.48 -30.47
CA ARG A 349 1.95 1.19 -30.00
C ARG A 349 3.01 1.45 -28.93
N ALA A 350 3.06 0.58 -27.93
CA ALA A 350 4.15 0.48 -26.98
C ALA A 350 4.76 -0.92 -27.06
N VAL A 351 6.05 -0.95 -27.38
CA VAL A 351 6.80 -2.18 -27.60
C VAL A 351 7.72 -2.44 -26.42
N PHE A 352 7.71 -3.67 -25.92
CA PHE A 352 8.59 -4.14 -24.85
C PHE A 352 9.30 -5.40 -25.28
N GLU A 353 10.62 -5.42 -25.13
CA GLU A 353 11.43 -6.63 -25.27
C GLU A 353 11.66 -7.23 -23.89
N LEU A 354 11.38 -8.53 -23.75
CA LEU A 354 11.45 -9.29 -22.51
C LEU A 354 12.53 -10.36 -22.66
N ASN A 355 13.66 -10.19 -21.99
CA ASN A 355 14.77 -11.13 -22.01
C ASN A 355 14.80 -11.94 -20.71
N TYR A 356 14.68 -13.25 -20.84
CA TYR A 356 14.69 -14.19 -19.71
C TYR A 356 16.05 -14.87 -19.58
N PHE A 357 16.53 -15.01 -18.35
CA PHE A 357 17.78 -15.68 -18.02
C PHE A 357 17.57 -16.66 -16.86
N ALA A 358 18.39 -17.71 -16.82
CA ALA A 358 18.42 -18.66 -15.72
C ALA A 358 18.79 -17.97 -14.40
N ALA A 359 18.60 -18.65 -13.26
CA ALA A 359 18.86 -18.10 -11.93
C ALA A 359 20.30 -17.55 -11.70
N ASP A 360 21.28 -17.95 -12.54
CA ASP A 360 22.63 -17.39 -12.52
C ASP A 360 22.72 -15.94 -13.05
N GLY A 361 21.63 -15.43 -13.64
CA GLY A 361 21.50 -14.10 -14.23
C GLY A 361 22.33 -13.88 -15.49
N LYS A 362 22.89 -14.94 -16.09
CA LYS A 362 23.83 -14.89 -17.21
C LYS A 362 23.40 -15.77 -18.38
N THR A 363 22.90 -16.97 -18.09
CA THR A 363 22.48 -17.92 -19.12
C THR A 363 21.15 -17.47 -19.72
N HIS A 364 21.17 -16.94 -20.95
CA HIS A 364 19.96 -16.55 -21.67
C HIS A 364 19.09 -17.78 -21.95
N LEU A 365 17.79 -17.63 -21.75
CA LEU A 365 16.79 -18.69 -21.94
C LEU A 365 15.92 -18.42 -23.16
N ARG A 366 15.34 -17.22 -23.24
CA ARG A 366 14.45 -16.80 -24.32
C ARG A 366 14.29 -15.28 -24.36
N THR A 367 13.85 -14.80 -25.53
CA THR A 367 13.42 -13.42 -25.73
C THR A 367 11.99 -13.43 -26.24
N GLU A 368 11.17 -12.56 -25.68
CA GLU A 368 9.79 -12.32 -26.09
C GLU A 368 9.61 -10.82 -26.40
N GLN A 369 8.60 -10.51 -27.20
CA GLN A 369 8.26 -9.13 -27.51
C GLN A 369 6.76 -8.92 -27.30
N LEU A 370 6.42 -7.93 -26.49
CA LEU A 370 5.06 -7.45 -26.33
C LEU A 370 4.89 -6.19 -27.16
N ASP A 371 3.88 -6.18 -28.04
CA ASP A 371 3.52 -5.03 -28.84
C ASP A 371 2.06 -4.68 -28.53
N ILE A 372 1.86 -3.64 -27.73
CA ILE A 372 0.59 -3.32 -27.05
C ILE A 372 0.08 -1.98 -27.56
N ALA A 373 -1.21 -1.86 -27.89
CA ALA A 373 -1.76 -0.59 -28.34
C ALA A 373 -1.80 0.39 -27.16
N GLY A 374 -1.23 1.59 -27.28
CA GLY A 374 -1.06 2.48 -26.12
C GLY A 374 -2.38 2.77 -25.38
N LYS A 375 -3.47 2.92 -26.14
CA LYS A 375 -4.82 3.14 -25.62
C LYS A 375 -5.37 2.04 -24.70
N THR A 376 -4.77 0.85 -24.64
CA THR A 376 -5.25 -0.25 -23.78
C THR A 376 -4.68 -0.19 -22.36
N PHE A 377 -3.63 0.60 -22.11
CA PHE A 377 -3.05 0.69 -20.76
C PHE A 377 -3.96 1.39 -19.75
N ARG A 378 -4.92 2.19 -20.22
CA ARG A 378 -5.87 2.94 -19.39
C ARG A 378 -7.19 3.10 -20.12
N LYS A 379 -8.31 3.00 -19.40
CA LYS A 379 -9.61 3.44 -19.93
C LYS A 379 -9.55 4.90 -20.39
N GLU A 380 -10.30 5.21 -21.43
CA GLU A 380 -10.38 6.56 -21.99
C GLU A 380 -10.78 7.59 -20.93
N GLY A 381 -10.07 8.72 -20.91
CA GLY A 381 -10.27 9.79 -19.93
C GLY A 381 -9.57 9.57 -18.58
N LEU A 382 -8.92 8.42 -18.34
CA LEU A 382 -8.21 8.17 -17.08
C LEU A 382 -6.71 8.49 -17.18
N GLY A 383 -6.22 9.32 -16.26
CA GLY A 383 -4.78 9.56 -16.10
C GLY A 383 -4.03 8.36 -15.51
N LYS A 384 -4.71 7.54 -14.71
CA LYS A 384 -4.25 6.26 -14.13
C LYS A 384 -5.44 5.29 -14.08
N ASP A 385 -5.22 4.04 -14.45
CA ASP A 385 -6.22 2.98 -14.34
C ASP A 385 -5.66 1.86 -13.45
N VAL A 386 -6.19 1.73 -12.24
CA VAL A 386 -5.78 0.69 -11.28
C VAL A 386 -6.60 -0.60 -11.41
N THR A 387 -7.61 -0.62 -12.28
CA THR A 387 -8.57 -1.74 -12.37
C THR A 387 -8.06 -2.87 -13.24
N ASP A 388 -7.19 -2.57 -14.23
CA ASP A 388 -6.53 -3.60 -15.02
C ASP A 388 -5.20 -4.01 -14.37
N LYS A 389 -5.20 -5.13 -13.66
CA LYS A 389 -3.96 -5.72 -13.12
C LYS A 389 -3.23 -6.58 -14.15
N PHE A 390 -3.87 -6.96 -15.25
CA PHE A 390 -3.23 -7.77 -16.29
C PHE A 390 -2.32 -6.92 -17.19
N LEU A 391 -2.70 -5.66 -17.46
CA LEU A 391 -1.97 -4.70 -18.31
C LEU A 391 -1.43 -5.33 -19.59
N SER A 392 -2.31 -6.03 -20.30
CA SER A 392 -1.98 -6.73 -21.55
C SER A 392 -0.80 -7.72 -21.44
N GLY A 393 -0.59 -8.29 -20.25
CA GLY A 393 0.48 -9.26 -19.99
C GLY A 393 1.83 -8.64 -19.62
N LEU A 394 1.93 -7.30 -19.50
CA LEU A 394 3.18 -6.65 -19.12
C LEU A 394 3.60 -7.02 -17.69
N PRO A 395 4.79 -7.62 -17.47
CA PRO A 395 5.16 -8.15 -16.16
C PRO A 395 5.69 -7.08 -15.20
N GLY A 396 5.52 -7.31 -13.90
CA GLY A 396 6.02 -6.48 -12.80
C GLY A 396 5.27 -5.17 -12.54
N ILE A 397 4.76 -4.50 -13.57
CA ILE A 397 4.08 -3.20 -13.44
C ILE A 397 2.63 -3.39 -12.99
N GLN A 398 2.25 -2.70 -11.90
CA GLN A 398 0.88 -2.75 -11.34
C GLN A 398 0.46 -4.13 -10.82
N LYS A 399 1.43 -5.02 -10.57
CA LYS A 399 1.22 -6.42 -10.16
C LYS A 399 1.27 -6.62 -8.67
N GLU A 400 1.71 -5.62 -7.92
CA GLU A 400 1.83 -5.68 -6.46
C GLU A 400 2.67 -6.88 -5.98
N GLY A 401 3.64 -7.32 -6.80
CA GLY A 401 4.52 -8.43 -6.47
C GLY A 401 3.97 -9.84 -6.76
N THR A 402 2.80 -9.95 -7.38
CA THR A 402 2.14 -11.24 -7.63
C THR A 402 2.75 -12.08 -8.76
N ASP A 403 3.55 -11.45 -9.64
CA ASP A 403 4.24 -12.10 -10.77
C ASP A 403 5.76 -11.99 -10.70
N GLY A 404 6.31 -11.51 -9.58
CA GLY A 404 7.75 -11.45 -9.33
C GLY A 404 8.20 -10.25 -8.51
N LEU A 405 9.51 -10.11 -8.33
CA LEU A 405 10.14 -9.10 -7.50
C LEU A 405 11.01 -8.18 -8.35
N ILE A 406 10.70 -6.88 -8.36
CA ILE A 406 11.53 -5.86 -8.99
C ILE A 406 12.85 -5.74 -8.24
N THR A 407 13.95 -5.65 -8.99
CA THR A 407 15.33 -5.62 -8.47
C THR A 407 16.07 -4.34 -8.84
N SER A 408 15.93 -3.88 -10.08
CA SER A 408 16.52 -2.63 -10.54
C SER A 408 15.74 -2.04 -11.73
N CYS A 409 15.95 -0.76 -11.99
CA CYS A 409 15.16 0.04 -12.93
C CYS A 409 16.02 1.12 -13.59
N ARG A 410 15.63 1.52 -14.81
CA ARG A 410 16.14 2.69 -15.51
C ARG A 410 14.99 3.65 -15.78
N TRP A 411 15.12 4.85 -15.26
CA TRP A 411 14.08 5.89 -15.32
C TRP A 411 14.44 6.99 -16.29
N VAL A 412 13.51 7.44 -17.10
CA VAL A 412 13.59 8.72 -17.82
C VAL A 412 13.32 9.85 -16.83
N VAL A 413 14.15 10.90 -16.88
CA VAL A 413 13.90 12.16 -16.16
C VAL A 413 13.62 13.29 -17.16
N HIS A 414 12.90 14.31 -16.73
CA HIS A 414 12.34 15.32 -17.63
C HIS A 414 12.87 16.70 -17.34
N LYS A 415 12.70 17.64 -18.27
CA LYS A 415 12.98 19.05 -18.03
C LYS A 415 11.67 19.80 -17.85
N MET A 416 11.56 20.55 -16.75
CA MET A 416 10.44 21.48 -16.58
C MET A 416 10.58 22.68 -17.52
N PRO A 417 9.46 23.28 -17.96
CA PRO A 417 9.49 24.56 -18.66
C PRO A 417 10.17 25.66 -17.83
N ALA A 418 10.75 26.65 -18.49
CA ALA A 418 11.61 27.67 -17.86
C ALA A 418 10.90 28.55 -16.83
N HIS A 419 9.60 28.80 -17.01
CA HIS A 419 8.81 29.68 -16.17
C HIS A 419 7.67 28.91 -15.53
N THR A 420 7.42 29.13 -14.24
CA THR A 420 6.31 28.53 -13.51
C THR A 420 5.71 29.53 -12.54
N ARG A 421 4.39 29.60 -12.49
CA ARG A 421 3.61 30.32 -11.47
C ARG A 421 2.70 29.34 -10.75
N THR A 422 2.51 29.52 -9.45
CA THR A 422 1.58 28.70 -8.66
C THR A 422 0.36 29.53 -8.32
N VAL A 423 -0.84 29.03 -8.63
CA VAL A 423 -2.11 29.61 -8.20
C VAL A 423 -2.57 28.96 -6.90
N CYS A 424 -3.18 29.75 -6.03
CA CYS A 424 -3.97 29.30 -4.89
C CYS A 424 -5.35 29.93 -5.02
N LEU A 425 -6.40 29.13 -5.16
CA LEU A 425 -7.77 29.60 -5.41
C LEU A 425 -8.63 29.18 -4.21
N GLU A 426 -9.10 30.15 -3.42
CA GLU A 426 -9.88 29.93 -2.22
C GLU A 426 -11.38 30.11 -2.50
N PHE A 427 -12.21 29.12 -2.20
CA PHE A 427 -13.66 29.17 -2.41
C PHE A 427 -14.39 29.16 -1.07
N PHE A 428 -15.23 30.18 -0.81
CA PHE A 428 -15.91 30.35 0.49
C PHE A 428 -17.39 29.94 0.47
N GLY A 429 -17.96 29.67 -0.72
CA GLY A 429 -19.33 29.17 -0.91
C GLY A 429 -19.46 27.67 -0.65
N ASN A 430 -20.41 26.98 -1.29
CA ASN A 430 -20.50 25.53 -1.17
C ASN A 430 -19.41 24.86 -2.07
N ALA A 431 -18.89 23.69 -1.68
CA ALA A 431 -17.92 22.96 -2.48
C ALA A 431 -18.40 22.72 -3.93
N LYS A 432 -19.71 22.51 -4.11
CA LYS A 432 -20.34 22.36 -5.43
C LYS A 432 -20.17 23.57 -6.34
N ASP A 433 -20.00 24.76 -5.78
CA ASP A 433 -19.88 26.01 -6.55
C ASP A 433 -18.48 26.14 -7.16
N ALA A 434 -17.50 25.43 -6.60
CA ALA A 434 -16.11 25.44 -7.05
C ALA A 434 -15.80 24.37 -8.10
N VAL A 435 -16.58 23.28 -8.16
CA VAL A 435 -16.41 22.19 -9.15
C VAL A 435 -16.47 22.70 -10.59
N PRO A 436 -17.42 23.56 -10.98
CA PRO A 436 -17.43 24.12 -12.33
C PRO A 436 -16.17 24.92 -12.67
N SER A 437 -15.56 25.62 -11.71
CA SER A 437 -14.27 26.30 -11.94
C SER A 437 -13.16 25.30 -12.24
N ILE A 438 -13.12 24.15 -11.57
CA ILE A 438 -12.11 23.11 -11.86
C ILE A 438 -12.25 22.61 -13.30
N VAL A 439 -13.47 22.30 -13.73
CA VAL A 439 -13.74 21.81 -15.08
C VAL A 439 -13.33 22.86 -16.13
N GLU A 440 -13.76 24.11 -15.92
CA GLU A 440 -13.47 25.23 -16.83
C GLU A 440 -11.96 25.54 -16.89
N ILE A 441 -11.26 25.57 -15.75
CA ILE A 441 -9.80 25.74 -15.68
C ILE A 441 -9.11 24.60 -16.43
N LYS A 442 -9.50 23.35 -16.21
CA LYS A 442 -8.88 22.20 -16.87
C LYS A 442 -9.08 22.25 -18.38
N ASP A 443 -10.30 22.52 -18.86
CA ASP A 443 -10.59 22.63 -20.29
C ASP A 443 -9.86 23.81 -20.94
N PHE A 444 -9.83 24.97 -20.26
CA PHE A 444 -9.05 26.14 -20.68
C PHE A 444 -7.56 25.83 -20.79
N MET A 445 -6.97 25.21 -19.76
CA MET A 445 -5.55 24.88 -19.74
C MET A 445 -5.17 23.88 -20.82
N PHE A 446 -6.01 22.89 -21.12
CA PHE A 446 -5.76 21.93 -22.20
C PHE A 446 -5.86 22.58 -23.59
N ALA A 447 -6.74 23.57 -23.75
CA ALA A 447 -6.79 24.37 -24.98
C ALA A 447 -5.56 25.28 -25.11
N GLU A 448 -5.15 25.96 -24.04
CA GLU A 448 -3.97 26.83 -24.04
C GLU A 448 -2.67 26.04 -24.24
N GLN A 449 -2.56 24.82 -23.71
CA GLN A 449 -1.39 23.96 -23.96
C GLN A 449 -1.18 23.71 -25.47
N LYS A 450 -2.26 23.52 -26.23
CA LYS A 450 -2.19 23.36 -27.70
C LYS A 450 -1.85 24.67 -28.42
N ARG A 451 -2.19 25.82 -27.83
CA ARG A 451 -2.09 27.14 -28.47
C ARG A 451 -0.77 27.85 -28.19
N SER A 452 -0.35 27.92 -26.94
CA SER A 452 0.83 28.66 -26.46
C SER A 452 1.92 27.76 -25.89
N GLY A 453 1.65 26.46 -25.69
CA GLY A 453 2.55 25.55 -25.00
C GLY A 453 2.59 25.73 -23.48
N VAL A 454 1.81 26.67 -22.92
CA VAL A 454 1.63 26.80 -21.47
C VAL A 454 0.79 25.65 -20.96
N LEU A 455 1.32 24.93 -19.98
CA LEU A 455 0.76 23.68 -19.48
C LEU A 455 0.38 23.79 -18.00
N LEU A 456 -0.58 22.96 -17.60
CA LEU A 456 -0.96 22.75 -16.21
C LEU A 456 -0.09 21.62 -15.65
N ALA A 457 0.91 21.99 -14.85
CA ALA A 457 1.91 21.08 -14.27
C ALA A 457 1.42 20.32 -13.03
N GLY A 458 0.33 20.78 -12.43
CA GLY A 458 -0.38 20.12 -11.35
C GLY A 458 -1.62 20.91 -10.99
N LEU A 459 -2.67 20.23 -10.53
CA LEU A 459 -3.88 20.84 -9.99
C LEU A 459 -4.43 19.92 -8.90
N GLU A 460 -4.43 20.41 -7.66
CA GLU A 460 -4.80 19.66 -6.46
C GLU A 460 -5.83 20.46 -5.68
N HIS A 461 -6.72 19.77 -4.96
CA HIS A 461 -7.74 20.40 -4.12
C HIS A 461 -7.68 19.90 -2.68
N LEU A 462 -8.12 20.73 -1.73
CA LEU A 462 -8.36 20.37 -0.34
C LEU A 462 -9.72 20.94 0.08
N ASP A 463 -10.52 20.15 0.80
CA ASP A 463 -11.78 20.57 1.42
C ASP A 463 -11.56 21.23 2.80
N ASP A 464 -12.62 21.80 3.39
CA ASP A 464 -12.54 22.46 4.69
C ASP A 464 -12.13 21.57 5.86
N ARG A 465 -12.47 20.28 5.83
CA ARG A 465 -12.04 19.31 6.86
C ARG A 465 -10.53 19.14 6.82
N TYR A 466 -9.95 18.98 5.62
CA TYR A 466 -8.51 18.93 5.42
C TYR A 466 -7.83 20.25 5.79
N LEU A 467 -8.37 21.39 5.35
CA LEU A 467 -7.82 22.71 5.65
C LEU A 467 -7.77 22.95 7.16
N LYS A 468 -8.81 22.55 7.90
CA LYS A 468 -8.83 22.60 9.36
C LYS A 468 -7.75 21.70 9.98
N ALA A 469 -7.61 20.45 9.50
CA ALA A 469 -6.65 19.49 10.04
C ALA A 469 -5.19 19.91 9.83
N VAL A 470 -4.86 20.57 8.72
CA VAL A 470 -3.49 21.04 8.45
C VAL A 470 -3.19 22.41 9.03
N GLY A 471 -4.17 23.04 9.70
CA GLY A 471 -4.03 24.39 10.25
C GLY A 471 -3.84 25.45 9.16
N TYR A 472 -4.60 25.32 8.06
CA TYR A 472 -4.50 26.19 6.89
C TYR A 472 -4.71 27.67 7.27
N ALA A 473 -3.85 28.54 6.73
CA ALA A 473 -3.96 29.98 6.88
C ALA A 473 -4.63 30.58 5.64
N THR A 474 -5.88 31.02 5.82
CA THR A 474 -6.65 31.75 4.79
C THR A 474 -5.88 32.98 4.31
N LYS A 475 -5.75 33.12 2.99
CA LYS A 475 -5.04 34.23 2.34
C LYS A 475 -5.97 35.42 2.12
N SER A 476 -7.25 35.16 1.85
CA SER A 476 -8.27 36.21 1.77
C SER A 476 -8.37 37.02 3.06
N LYS A 477 -8.50 38.34 2.88
CA LYS A 477 -8.87 39.27 3.95
C LYS A 477 -10.33 39.72 3.87
N LYS A 478 -11.03 39.37 2.78
CA LYS A 478 -12.41 39.80 2.51
C LYS A 478 -13.43 38.89 3.20
N HIS A 479 -13.06 37.62 3.37
CA HIS A 479 -13.92 36.61 3.97
C HIS A 479 -13.41 36.24 5.37
N GLY A 480 -14.34 36.13 6.33
CA GLY A 480 -14.04 35.61 7.65
C GLY A 480 -14.09 34.08 7.66
N GLY A 481 -13.05 33.41 8.15
CA GLY A 481 -13.03 31.96 8.36
C GLY A 481 -12.22 31.17 7.34
N LEU A 482 -12.39 29.84 7.36
CA LEU A 482 -11.73 28.91 6.45
C LEU A 482 -12.52 28.78 5.14
N PRO A 483 -11.83 28.72 3.97
CA PRO A 483 -12.48 28.36 2.72
C PRO A 483 -13.12 26.97 2.81
N LYS A 484 -14.20 26.77 2.04
CA LYS A 484 -14.83 25.46 1.87
C LYS A 484 -14.04 24.54 0.96
N MET A 485 -13.27 25.11 0.03
CA MET A 485 -12.32 24.38 -0.79
C MET A 485 -11.18 25.29 -1.19
N VAL A 486 -9.98 24.74 -1.33
CA VAL A 486 -8.83 25.43 -1.92
C VAL A 486 -8.25 24.61 -3.06
N LEU A 487 -7.95 25.25 -4.18
CA LEU A 487 -7.19 24.68 -5.29
C LEU A 487 -5.77 25.22 -5.31
N PHE A 488 -4.80 24.33 -5.51
CA PHE A 488 -3.41 24.68 -5.78
C PHE A 488 -3.04 24.16 -7.16
N GLY A 489 -2.43 24.99 -8.00
CA GLY A 489 -2.01 24.55 -9.32
C GLY A 489 -0.73 25.22 -9.78
N ASP A 490 0.12 24.45 -10.47
CA ASP A 490 1.32 24.96 -11.12
C ASP A 490 1.03 25.16 -12.61
N ILE A 491 1.27 26.37 -13.12
CA ILE A 491 1.15 26.73 -14.53
C ILE A 491 2.55 27.02 -15.03
N ALA A 492 3.00 26.28 -16.04
CA ALA A 492 4.38 26.38 -16.53
C ALA A 492 4.45 26.52 -18.06
N GLY A 493 5.49 27.18 -18.54
CA GLY A 493 5.71 27.43 -19.96
C GLY A 493 7.13 27.95 -20.21
N ASN A 494 7.51 28.04 -21.48
CA ASN A 494 8.84 28.55 -21.87
C ASN A 494 8.87 30.06 -22.10
N ASP A 495 7.71 30.71 -22.17
CA ASP A 495 7.57 32.15 -22.28
C ASP A 495 6.91 32.73 -21.01
N ALA A 496 7.53 33.76 -20.43
CA ALA A 496 7.10 34.32 -19.15
C ALA A 496 5.79 35.10 -19.24
N ASP A 497 5.53 35.77 -20.36
CA ASP A 497 4.37 36.62 -20.58
C ASP A 497 3.13 35.77 -20.86
N ASP A 498 3.27 34.71 -21.63
CA ASP A 498 2.20 33.72 -21.82
C ASP A 498 1.83 33.04 -20.51
N VAL A 499 2.80 32.60 -19.71
CA VAL A 499 2.53 32.04 -18.37
C VAL A 499 1.81 33.08 -17.51
N ALA A 500 2.21 34.35 -17.56
CA ALA A 500 1.56 35.43 -16.80
C ALA A 500 0.09 35.63 -17.18
N ARG A 501 -0.18 35.71 -18.49
CA ARG A 501 -1.50 35.89 -19.07
C ARG A 501 -2.42 34.73 -18.71
N VAL A 502 -1.98 33.50 -18.96
CA VAL A 502 -2.74 32.27 -18.67
C VAL A 502 -3.02 32.14 -17.17
N THR A 503 -2.03 32.43 -16.32
CA THR A 503 -2.22 32.39 -14.86
C THR A 503 -3.28 33.41 -14.40
N SER A 504 -3.25 34.62 -14.96
CA SER A 504 -4.24 35.67 -14.64
C SER A 504 -5.65 35.26 -15.06
N GLU A 505 -5.77 34.55 -16.19
CA GLU A 505 -7.03 34.05 -16.69
C GLU A 505 -7.60 32.92 -15.81
N VAL A 506 -6.76 32.01 -15.32
CA VAL A 506 -7.18 30.99 -14.33
C VAL A 506 -7.73 31.65 -13.05
N VAL A 507 -7.09 32.71 -12.56
CA VAL A 507 -7.61 33.49 -11.42
C VAL A 507 -8.94 34.16 -11.76
N ARG A 508 -9.11 34.70 -12.99
CA ARG A 508 -10.37 35.29 -13.45
C ARG A 508 -11.51 34.27 -13.45
N ILE A 509 -11.26 33.05 -13.90
CA ILE A 509 -12.23 31.94 -13.90
C ILE A 509 -12.64 31.56 -12.47
N ALA A 510 -11.71 31.57 -11.51
CA ALA A 510 -12.05 31.32 -10.11
C ALA A 510 -12.89 32.46 -9.51
N ASN A 511 -12.49 33.70 -9.77
CA ASN A 511 -13.16 34.90 -9.25
C ASN A 511 -14.59 35.06 -9.78
N SER A 512 -14.90 34.53 -10.96
CA SER A 512 -16.27 34.56 -11.52
C SER A 512 -17.25 33.62 -10.81
N ARG A 513 -16.76 32.69 -9.96
CA ARG A 513 -17.57 31.68 -9.27
C ARG A 513 -17.30 31.63 -7.76
N SER A 514 -17.35 32.79 -7.10
CA SER A 514 -17.21 32.92 -5.63
C SER A 514 -15.85 32.44 -5.07
N GLY A 515 -14.83 32.34 -5.93
CA GLY A 515 -13.45 32.10 -5.54
C GLY A 515 -12.67 33.40 -5.39
N GLU A 516 -11.54 33.35 -4.69
CA GLU A 516 -10.51 34.38 -4.69
C GLU A 516 -9.15 33.75 -5.03
N GLY A 517 -8.54 34.21 -6.12
CA GLY A 517 -7.26 33.69 -6.59
C GLY A 517 -6.04 34.50 -6.17
N PHE A 518 -4.98 33.80 -5.79
CA PHE A 518 -3.66 34.33 -5.43
C PHE A 518 -2.59 33.68 -6.30
N ILE A 519 -1.54 34.44 -6.63
CA ILE A 519 -0.45 33.98 -7.49
C ILE A 519 0.87 34.06 -6.73
N ALA A 520 1.62 32.96 -6.72
CA ALA A 520 3.01 32.91 -6.27
C ALA A 520 3.95 32.78 -7.47
N ILE A 521 4.97 33.65 -7.51
CA ILE A 521 5.95 33.70 -8.62
C ILE A 521 7.30 33.16 -8.15
N SER A 522 7.85 33.66 -7.03
CA SER A 522 9.16 33.22 -6.55
C SER A 522 9.14 31.73 -6.13
N PRO A 523 10.25 30.99 -6.32
CA PRO A 523 10.34 29.60 -5.86
C PRO A 523 9.93 29.40 -4.39
N GLU A 524 10.29 30.31 -3.50
CA GLU A 524 9.98 30.27 -2.08
C GLU A 524 8.47 30.43 -1.83
N ALA A 525 7.83 31.38 -2.53
CA ALA A 525 6.39 31.59 -2.42
C ALA A 525 5.60 30.40 -2.96
N ARG A 526 6.04 29.83 -4.10
CA ARG A 526 5.45 28.62 -4.69
C ARG A 526 5.57 27.43 -3.73
N LYS A 527 6.75 27.22 -3.15
CA LYS A 527 6.98 26.19 -2.12
C LYS A 527 6.07 26.37 -0.91
N LYS A 528 5.84 27.62 -0.48
CA LYS A 528 4.93 27.93 0.64
C LYS A 528 3.48 27.57 0.33
N PHE A 529 2.99 27.82 -0.90
CA PHE A 529 1.63 27.43 -1.30
C PHE A 529 1.45 25.89 -1.27
N TRP A 530 2.45 25.15 -1.72
CA TRP A 530 2.41 23.67 -1.72
C TRP A 530 2.65 23.03 -0.35
N LEU A 531 3.12 23.78 0.65
CA LEU A 531 3.46 23.24 1.97
C LEU A 531 2.24 22.64 2.67
N ASP A 532 1.08 23.28 2.57
CA ASP A 532 -0.15 22.84 3.24
C ASP A 532 -0.63 21.49 2.67
N ARG A 533 -0.52 21.29 1.35
CA ARG A 533 -0.84 20.01 0.69
C ARG A 533 0.10 18.87 1.07
N LYS A 534 1.36 19.16 1.44
CA LYS A 534 2.31 18.14 1.91
C LYS A 534 2.04 17.69 3.35
N ARG A 535 1.28 18.47 4.13
CA ARG A 535 0.96 18.18 5.53
C ARG A 535 -0.26 17.29 5.73
N THR A 536 -0.73 16.58 4.70
CA THR A 536 -1.91 15.70 4.81
C THR A 536 -1.76 14.61 5.87
N ALA A 537 -0.53 14.18 6.17
CA ALA A 537 -0.26 13.26 7.29
C ALA A 537 -0.69 13.83 8.66
N ALA A 538 -0.82 15.14 8.82
CA ALA A 538 -1.32 15.77 10.04
C ALA A 538 -2.76 15.34 10.40
N ILE A 539 -3.52 14.82 9.42
CA ILE A 539 -4.87 14.29 9.68
C ILE A 539 -4.84 13.11 10.66
N SER A 540 -3.73 12.35 10.74
CA SER A 540 -3.61 11.24 11.68
C SER A 540 -3.72 11.68 13.14
N ARG A 541 -3.43 12.96 13.44
CA ARG A 541 -3.62 13.56 14.77
C ARG A 541 -5.09 13.76 15.14
N HIS A 542 -5.97 13.77 14.14
CA HIS A 542 -7.39 14.08 14.26
C HIS A 542 -8.29 12.90 13.91
N THR A 543 -7.74 11.81 13.36
CA THR A 543 -8.48 10.56 13.12
C THR A 543 -8.32 9.63 14.32
N ASN A 544 -9.45 9.20 14.90
CA ASN A 544 -9.48 8.09 15.85
C ASN A 544 -9.00 6.79 15.18
N ALA A 545 -8.80 5.72 15.96
CA ALA A 545 -8.23 4.42 15.56
C ALA A 545 -8.92 3.67 14.39
N PHE A 546 -9.93 4.26 13.75
CA PHE A 546 -10.67 3.69 12.62
C PHE A 546 -10.75 4.72 11.48
N LYS A 547 -9.67 4.86 10.71
CA LYS A 547 -9.65 5.61 9.46
C LYS A 547 -9.85 4.63 8.29
N ILE A 548 -10.86 4.86 7.46
CA ILE A 548 -11.02 4.16 6.18
C ILE A 548 -10.44 5.05 5.09
N ASN A 549 -9.52 4.53 4.28
CA ASN A 549 -8.98 5.22 3.13
C ASN A 549 -9.63 4.68 1.86
N GLU A 550 -10.07 5.57 0.98
CA GLU A 550 -10.57 5.24 -0.35
C GLU A 550 -9.77 6.00 -1.40
N ASP A 551 -9.31 5.31 -2.45
CA ASP A 551 -8.68 5.89 -3.63
C ASP A 551 -9.58 5.60 -4.84
N VAL A 552 -10.34 6.60 -5.27
CA VAL A 552 -11.42 6.45 -6.25
C VAL A 552 -11.25 7.40 -7.42
N VAL A 553 -11.79 6.99 -8.56
CA VAL A 553 -11.84 7.82 -9.77
C VAL A 553 -13.27 8.28 -9.99
N ILE A 554 -13.47 9.59 -9.97
CA ILE A 554 -14.79 10.23 -10.10
C ILE A 554 -14.77 11.13 -11.34
N PRO A 555 -15.80 11.08 -12.21
CA PRO A 555 -15.95 12.08 -13.26
C PRO A 555 -16.01 13.48 -12.65
N LEU A 556 -15.09 14.37 -13.04
CA LEU A 556 -14.97 15.72 -12.46
C LEU A 556 -16.31 16.48 -12.33
N PRO A 557 -17.24 16.45 -13.31
CA PRO A 557 -18.54 17.13 -13.16
C PRO A 557 -19.42 16.61 -12.02
N ARG A 558 -19.17 15.39 -11.53
CA ARG A 558 -19.92 14.75 -10.42
C ARG A 558 -19.20 14.82 -9.07
N MET A 559 -18.05 15.49 -8.99
CA MET A 559 -17.27 15.57 -7.75
C MET A 559 -18.07 16.18 -6.60
N ALA A 560 -18.91 17.18 -6.88
CA ALA A 560 -19.78 17.79 -5.88
C ALA A 560 -20.78 16.80 -5.27
N GLU A 561 -21.46 16.02 -6.11
CA GLU A 561 -22.41 14.98 -5.69
C GLU A 561 -21.73 13.92 -4.84
N TYR A 562 -20.51 13.54 -5.21
CA TYR A 562 -19.70 12.60 -4.44
C TYR A 562 -19.37 13.15 -3.05
N THR A 563 -18.83 14.37 -2.96
CA THR A 563 -18.49 15.01 -1.68
C THR A 563 -19.71 15.15 -0.77
N ASP A 564 -20.84 15.62 -1.30
CA ASP A 564 -22.10 15.73 -0.55
C ASP A 564 -22.61 14.36 -0.07
N GLY A 565 -22.46 13.32 -0.90
CA GLY A 565 -22.81 11.94 -0.55
C GLY A 565 -21.97 11.39 0.61
N ILE A 566 -20.65 11.61 0.57
CA ILE A 566 -19.73 11.20 1.66
C ILE A 566 -20.05 11.96 2.95
N GLU A 567 -20.31 13.27 2.87
CA GLU A 567 -20.65 14.05 4.07
C GLU A 567 -22.00 13.60 4.67
N ARG A 568 -22.98 13.25 3.84
CA ARG A 568 -24.24 12.66 4.33
C ARG A 568 -23.99 11.34 5.07
N ILE A 569 -23.19 10.44 4.51
CA ILE A 569 -22.82 9.17 5.16
C ILE A 569 -22.14 9.43 6.50
N ASN A 570 -21.20 10.39 6.55
CA ASN A 570 -20.54 10.76 7.79
C ASN A 570 -21.54 11.25 8.85
N ILE A 571 -22.51 12.09 8.47
CA ILE A 571 -23.54 12.59 9.40
C ILE A 571 -24.48 11.48 9.87
N GLU A 572 -24.85 10.54 8.98
CA GLU A 572 -25.75 9.44 9.31
C GLU A 572 -25.10 8.35 10.20
N LEU A 573 -23.78 8.20 10.12
CA LEU A 573 -23.02 7.14 10.81
C LEU A 573 -22.11 7.63 11.96
N SER A 574 -21.97 8.93 12.17
CA SER A 574 -21.27 9.53 13.33
C SER A 574 -22.21 9.66 14.52
#